data_AF-A0A3M5DP39-F1
#
_entry.id   AF-A0A3M5DP39-F1
#
_cell.length_a   1.000
_cell.length_b   1.000
_cell.length_c   1.000
_cell.angle_alpha   90.00
_cell.angle_beta   90.00
_cell.angle_gamma   90.00
#
_symmetry.space_group_name_H-M   'P 1'
#
loop_
_entity.id
_entity.type
_entity.pdbx_description
1 polymer ?
#
loop_
_entity_poly.entity_id
_entity_poly.type
_entity_poly.pdbx_seq_one_letter_code
_entity_poly.pdbx_strand_id
1 'polypeptide(L)' 'MTLYSDEPLDAVALAVLPGVAGIEENPAEGSLTVLAQPGAVIFPQVSGLVAERGWRIRELDVERGRLDEVFRNLTRGTEA' A
#
# COMPACT_ATOMS: atom_id res chain seq x y z
N MET A 1 5.44 2.59 3.66
CA MET A 1 4.47 3.10 2.67
C MET A 1 3.10 3.09 3.31
N THR A 2 2.25 4.02 2.95
CA THR A 2 0.95 4.21 3.62
C THR A 2 -0.17 4.13 2.60
N LEU A 3 -1.18 3.32 2.92
CA LEU A 3 -2.40 3.14 2.14
C LEU A 3 -3.53 3.86 2.86
N TYR A 4 -4.29 4.68 2.15
CA TYR A 4 -5.48 5.34 2.66
C TYR A 4 -6.71 4.74 1.99
N SER A 5 -7.69 4.29 2.76
CA SER A 5 -8.93 3.70 2.23
C SER A 5 -10.13 4.04 3.10
N ASP A 6 -11.32 4.10 2.49
CA ASP A 6 -12.59 4.25 3.23
C ASP A 6 -13.06 2.91 3.81
N GLU A 7 -12.56 1.82 3.22
CA GLU A 7 -12.90 0.45 3.57
C GLU A 7 -11.76 -0.21 4.34
N PRO A 8 -12.08 -1.14 5.25
CA PRO A 8 -11.06 -1.87 6.00
C PRO A 8 -10.20 -2.70 5.05
N LEU A 9 -8.87 -2.60 5.21
CA LEU A 9 -7.90 -3.41 4.48
C LEU A 9 -7.57 -4.67 5.28
N ASP A 10 -7.21 -5.74 4.58
CA ASP A 10 -6.76 -6.98 5.21
C ASP A 10 -5.29 -6.83 5.64
N ALA A 11 -5.09 -6.36 6.87
CA ALA A 11 -3.77 -6.18 7.46
C ALA A 11 -2.97 -7.49 7.49
N VAL A 12 -3.62 -8.63 7.70
CA VAL A 12 -2.97 -9.95 7.72
C VAL A 12 -2.44 -10.29 6.33
N ALA A 13 -3.24 -10.09 5.28
CA ALA A 13 -2.80 -10.32 3.91
C ALA A 13 -1.62 -9.41 3.51
N LEU A 14 -1.58 -8.17 3.99
CA LEU A 14 -0.45 -7.26 3.77
C LEU A 14 0.80 -7.68 4.57
N ALA A 15 0.63 -8.14 5.82
CA ALA A 15 1.72 -8.54 6.69
C ALA A 15 2.50 -9.77 6.18
N VAL A 16 1.83 -10.66 5.44
CA VAL A 16 2.45 -11.89 4.89
C VAL A 16 3.15 -11.66 3.55
N LEU A 17 3.10 -10.46 2.98
CA LEU A 17 3.78 -10.16 1.73
C LEU A 17 5.31 -10.22 1.87
N PRO A 18 6.02 -10.71 0.86
CA PRO A 18 7.48 -10.85 0.94
C PRO A 18 8.14 -9.47 1.00
N GLY A 19 9.03 -9.30 1.98
CA GLY A 19 9.72 -8.05 2.24
C GLY A 19 8.98 -7.10 3.19
N VAL A 20 7.82 -7.48 3.72
CA VAL A 20 7.14 -6.73 4.78
C VAL A 20 7.72 -7.11 6.14
N ALA A 21 8.02 -6.09 6.93
CA ALA A 21 8.51 -6.22 8.31
C ALA A 21 7.37 -6.10 9.33
N GLY A 22 6.31 -5.39 8.99
CA GLY A 22 5.16 -5.16 9.86
C GLY A 22 4.10 -4.28 9.22
N ILE A 23 2.98 -4.17 9.92
CA ILE A 23 1.83 -3.34 9.54
C ILE A 23 1.45 -2.48 10.74
N GLU A 24 1.20 -1.20 10.50
CA GLU A 24 0.66 -0.28 11.49
C GLU A 24 -0.69 0.22 10.98
N GLU A 25 -1.76 -0.08 11.73
CA GLU A 25 -3.10 0.37 11.40
C GLU A 25 -3.38 1.71 12.09
N ASN A 26 -3.89 2.67 11.33
CA ASN A 26 -4.33 3.96 11.83
C ASN A 26 -5.81 4.17 11.52
N PRO A 27 -6.72 3.57 12.31
CA PRO A 27 -8.16 3.65 12.08
C PRO A 27 -8.71 5.07 12.28
N ALA A 28 -8.01 5.94 13.03
CA ALA A 28 -8.43 7.33 13.21
C ALA A 28 -8.30 8.15 11.92
N GLU A 29 -7.31 7.84 11.09
CA GLU A 29 -7.09 8.49 9.78
C GLU A 29 -7.56 7.65 8.59
N GLY A 30 -8.09 6.44 8.85
CA GLY A 30 -8.49 5.51 7.80
C GLY A 30 -7.30 5.13 6.91
N SER A 31 -6.16 4.84 7.53
CA SER A 31 -4.92 4.52 6.85
C SER A 31 -4.19 3.31 7.46
N LEU A 32 -3.30 2.72 6.68
CA LEU A 32 -2.50 1.57 7.07
C LEU A 32 -1.09 1.73 6.50
N THR A 33 -0.09 1.70 7.38
CA THR A 33 1.32 1.80 7.01
C THR A 33 1.94 0.41 6.93
N VAL A 34 2.44 0.07 5.75
CA VAL A 34 3.23 -1.15 5.49
C VAL A 34 4.71 -0.81 5.66
N LEU A 35 5.34 -1.47 6.64
CA LEU A 35 6.75 -1.34 6.93
C LEU A 35 7.53 -2.35 6.11
N ALA A 36 8.52 -1.89 5.33
CA ALA A 36 9.40 -2.75 4.56
C ALA A 36 10.58 -3.22 5.42
N GLN A 37 11.05 -4.44 5.17
CA GLN A 37 12.36 -4.88 5.65
C GLN A 37 13.47 -4.00 5.07
N PRO A 38 14.59 -3.80 5.78
CA PRO A 38 15.74 -3.08 5.24
C PRO A 38 16.21 -3.72 3.93
N GLY A 39 16.31 -2.93 2.86
CA GLY A 39 16.70 -3.46 1.54
C GLY A 39 15.52 -3.90 0.66
N ALA A 40 14.33 -4.15 1.22
CA ALA A 40 13.19 -4.68 0.48
C ALA A 40 12.40 -3.61 -0.29
N VAL A 41 11.92 -3.98 -1.48
CA VAL A 41 10.95 -3.20 -2.25
C VAL A 41 9.61 -3.94 -2.18
N ILE A 42 8.61 -3.30 -1.59
CA ILE A 42 7.29 -3.89 -1.32
C ILE A 42 6.16 -3.33 -2.20
N PHE A 43 6.44 -2.27 -2.97
CA PHE A 43 5.42 -1.59 -3.78
C PHE A 43 4.75 -2.52 -4.82
N PRO A 44 5.48 -3.30 -5.63
CA PRO A 44 4.86 -4.20 -6.59
C PRO A 44 3.92 -5.22 -5.94
N GLN A 45 4.32 -5.78 -4.80
CA GLN A 45 3.55 -6.78 -4.06
C GLN A 45 2.28 -6.18 -3.46
N VAL A 46 2.41 -5.03 -2.80
CA VAL A 46 1.28 -4.33 -2.19
C VAL A 46 0.29 -3.86 -3.26
N SER A 47 0.77 -3.24 -4.33
CA SER A 47 -0.08 -2.78 -5.44
C SER A 47 -0.76 -3.95 -6.16
N GLY A 48 -0.06 -5.07 -6.32
CA GLY A 48 -0.62 -6.30 -6.87
C GLY A 48 -1.76 -6.85 -6.01
N LEU A 49 -1.57 -6.91 -4.70
CA LEU A 49 -2.61 -7.36 -3.76
C LEU A 49 -3.82 -6.43 -3.76
N VAL A 50 -3.59 -5.10 -3.76
CA VAL A 50 -4.65 -4.09 -3.87
C VAL A 50 -5.50 -4.33 -5.12
N ALA A 51 -4.85 -4.55 -6.27
CA ALA A 51 -5.53 -4.82 -7.53
C ALA A 51 -6.26 -6.16 -7.54
N GLU A 52 -5.65 -7.22 -7.00
CA GLU A 52 -6.25 -8.55 -6.88
C GLU A 52 -7.50 -8.55 -6.00
N ARG A 53 -7.46 -7.82 -4.89
CA ARG A 53 -8.57 -7.71 -3.94
C ARG A 53 -9.61 -6.66 -4.36
N GLY A 54 -9.31 -5.83 -5.35
CA GLY A 54 -10.17 -4.74 -5.79
C GLY A 54 -10.37 -3.67 -4.72
N TRP A 55 -9.38 -3.45 -3.85
CA TRP A 55 -9.49 -2.45 -2.79
C TRP A 55 -9.55 -1.03 -3.35
N ARG A 56 -10.51 -0.24 -2.86
CA ARG A 56 -10.59 1.19 -3.16
C ARG A 56 -9.63 1.98 -2.27
N ILE A 57 -8.43 2.21 -2.80
CA ILE A 57 -7.41 3.06 -2.19
C ILE A 57 -7.64 4.51 -2.64
N ARG A 58 -7.86 5.41 -1.68
CA ARG A 58 -7.98 6.85 -1.92
C ARG A 58 -6.63 7.47 -2.28
N GLU A 59 -5.60 7.07 -1.51
CA GLU A 59 -4.26 7.64 -1.63
C GLU A 59 -3.22 6.58 -1.23
N LEU A 60 -2.08 6.61 -1.91
CA LEU A 60 -0.95 5.75 -1.60
C LEU A 60 0.29 6.63 -1.48
N ASP A 61 0.81 6.72 -0.27
CA ASP A 61 2.03 7.45 0.02
C ASP A 61 3.22 6.48 0.10
N VAL A 62 4.28 6.80 -0.62
CA VAL A 62 5.53 6.05 -0.56
C VAL A 62 6.57 7.02 -0.05
N GLU A 63 7.13 6.77 1.13
CA GLU A 63 8.17 7.67 1.64
C GLU A 63 9.40 7.65 0.73
N ARG A 64 9.80 8.85 0.30
CA ARG A 64 10.90 9.08 -0.65
C ARG A 64 12.26 8.72 -0.03
N GLY A 65 12.60 7.44 -0.15
CA GLY A 65 13.98 6.93 -0.13
C GLY A 65 14.25 5.91 -1.26
N ARG A 66 13.23 5.58 -2.07
CA ARG A 66 13.26 4.53 -3.12
C ARG A 66 12.34 4.83 -4.33
N LEU A 67 11.98 6.10 -4.52
CA LEU A 67 10.80 6.51 -5.31
C LEU A 67 11.09 6.95 -6.76
N ASP A 68 12.30 6.84 -7.29
CA ASP A 68 12.57 7.26 -8.67
C ASP A 68 11.95 6.34 -9.75
N GLU A 69 11.48 5.14 -9.41
CA GLU A 69 11.07 4.13 -10.42
C GLU A 69 9.56 3.88 -10.60
N VAL A 70 8.69 4.25 -9.65
CA VAL A 70 7.30 3.70 -9.60
C VAL A 70 6.17 4.69 -9.90
N PHE A 71 6.47 5.95 -10.21
CA PHE A 71 5.49 7.04 -10.40
C PHE A 71 4.56 6.94 -11.64
N ARG A 72 4.52 5.82 -12.37
CA ARG A 72 3.75 5.74 -13.65
C ARG A 72 2.41 5.02 -13.64
N ASN A 73 1.97 4.34 -12.58
CA ASN A 73 0.82 3.43 -12.69
C ASN A 73 -0.44 3.69 -11.84
N LEU A 74 -0.54 4.79 -11.07
CA LEU A 74 -1.71 5.04 -10.22
C LEU A 74 -2.69 6.11 -10.73
N THR A 75 -2.85 6.24 -12.05
CA THR A 75 -3.95 7.02 -12.66
C THR A 75 -4.87 6.09 -13.43
N ARG A 76 -5.71 5.34 -12.71
CA ARG A 76 -6.92 4.70 -13.27
C ARG A 76 -7.88 4.29 -12.15
N GLY A 77 -8.49 5.31 -11.55
CA GLY A 77 -9.71 5.20 -10.76
C GLY A 77 -10.61 6.36 -11.12
N THR A 78 -10.83 6.56 -12.43
CA THR A 78 -11.68 7.59 -13.01
C THR A 78 -13.10 7.42 -12.51
N GLU A 79 -13.65 8.57 -12.10
CA GLU A 79 -15.06 8.93 -11.97
C GLU A 79 -16.00 8.14 -12.89
N ALA A 80 -17.13 7.70 -12.34
CA ALA A 80 -18.36 7.45 -13.09
C ALA A 80 -19.56 7.71 -12.17
#